data_AF-A0A1Q8BKE5-F1
#
_entry.id   AF-A0A1Q8BKE5-F1
#
_cell.length_a   1.000
_cell.length_b   1.000
_cell.length_c   1.000
_cell.angle_alpha   90.00
_cell.angle_beta   90.00
_cell.angle_gamma   90.00
#
_symmetry.space_group_name_H-M   'P 1'
#
loop_
_entity.id
_entity.type
_entity.pdbx_description
1 polymer ?
#
loop_
_entity_poly.entity_id
_entity_poly.type
_entity_poly.pdbx_seq_one_letter_code
_entity_poly.pdbx_strand_id
1 'polypeptide(L)'
;MFLHTIEKQDVFHPSIPLIPQGKYVHFVILRETSSFPLFQTDQELNFARVNAGRKENDEPAATISRVVIFKRKQTTPERLTGRELLRRYGLTSDEESGDTARYCEYNSEDFCKHCPDCIYYGFAIGQEGSERSKVLVDSAFSLSDYDE
;
A
#
# COMPACT_ATOMS: atom_id res chain seq x y z
N MET A 1 -16.68 23.29 8.90
CA MET A 1 -16.38 22.20 7.96
C MET A 1 -14.87 22.02 7.98
N PHE A 2 -14.35 20.88 8.47
CA PHE A 2 -12.92 20.70 8.76
C PHE A 2 -12.07 20.37 7.52
N LEU A 3 -12.70 20.00 6.40
CA LEU A 3 -12.02 19.64 5.16
C LEU A 3 -12.35 20.67 4.07
N HIS A 4 -11.30 21.19 3.42
CA HIS A 4 -11.39 22.09 2.27
C HIS A 4 -11.09 21.32 0.98
N THR A 5 -11.80 21.66 -0.11
CA THR A 5 -11.53 21.05 -1.42
C THR A 5 -10.19 21.53 -1.99
N ILE A 6 -9.45 20.61 -2.60
CA ILE A 6 -8.18 20.88 -3.29
C ILE A 6 -8.36 21.19 -4.79
N GLU A 7 -9.59 21.10 -5.31
CA GLU A 7 -9.89 21.25 -6.76
C GLU A 7 -9.33 22.55 -7.38
N LYS A 8 -9.28 23.63 -6.59
CA LYS A 8 -8.81 24.95 -7.03
C LYS A 8 -7.33 25.22 -6.72
N GLN A 9 -6.61 24.23 -6.18
CA GLN A 9 -5.22 24.39 -5.76
C GLN A 9 -4.30 23.58 -6.67
N ASP A 10 -3.19 24.21 -7.10
CA ASP A 10 -2.15 23.53 -7.86
C ASP A 10 -1.22 22.75 -6.92
N VAL A 11 -1.67 21.55 -6.53
CA VAL A 11 -0.99 20.68 -5.56
C VAL A 11 -0.33 19.47 -6.19
N PHE A 12 -0.58 19.22 -7.48
CA PHE A 12 -0.04 18.06 -8.20
C PHE A 12 1.22 18.45 -8.96
N HIS A 13 2.22 17.56 -8.94
CA HIS A 13 3.42 17.76 -9.74
C HIS A 13 3.17 17.36 -11.20
N PRO A 14 3.68 18.11 -12.19
CA PRO A 14 3.54 17.76 -13.60
C PRO A 14 4.35 16.50 -13.98
N SER A 15 5.35 16.15 -13.18
CA SER A 15 6.18 14.96 -13.32
C SER A 15 6.65 14.47 -11.96
N ILE A 16 7.07 13.20 -11.88
CA ILE A 16 7.61 12.64 -10.63
C ILE A 16 8.93 13.34 -10.31
N PRO A 17 9.06 14.03 -9.15
CA PRO A 17 10.28 14.73 -8.81
C PRO A 17 11.39 13.72 -8.46
N LEU A 18 12.63 14.04 -8.86
CA LEU A 18 13.80 13.21 -8.57
C LEU A 18 14.13 13.17 -7.07
N ILE A 19 13.86 14.27 -6.37
CA ILE A 19 14.16 14.44 -4.94
C ILE A 19 12.85 14.53 -4.17
N PRO A 20 12.68 13.78 -3.06
CA PRO A 20 11.50 13.90 -2.19
C PRO A 20 11.28 15.34 -1.72
N GLN A 21 10.08 15.87 -1.93
CA GLN A 21 9.73 17.28 -1.64
C GLN A 21 9.09 17.48 -0.25
N GLY A 22 8.95 16.42 0.55
CA GLY A 22 8.25 16.48 1.85
C GLY A 22 6.75 16.78 1.76
N LYS A 23 6.15 16.65 0.56
CA LYS A 23 4.72 16.80 0.32
C LYS A 23 4.07 15.41 0.25
N TYR A 24 3.03 15.18 1.04
CA TYR A 24 2.35 13.89 1.14
C TYR A 24 0.86 14.04 0.87
N VAL A 25 0.29 13.04 0.21
CA VAL A 25 -1.16 12.84 0.13
C VAL A 25 -1.51 11.69 1.04
N HIS A 26 -2.41 11.91 1.99
CA HIS A 26 -2.85 10.90 2.93
C HIS A 26 -4.20 10.34 2.48
N PHE A 27 -4.27 9.03 2.27
CA PHE A 27 -5.50 8.32 2.01
C PHE A 27 -5.96 7.61 3.28
N VAL A 28 -7.18 7.92 3.73
CA VAL A 28 -7.84 7.17 4.79
C VAL A 28 -8.86 6.26 4.12
N ILE A 29 -8.64 4.95 4.23
CA ILE A 29 -9.43 3.94 3.51
C ILE A 29 -10.16 3.07 4.52
N LEU A 30 -11.47 2.93 4.34
CA LEU A 30 -12.27 1.90 4.98
C LEU A 30 -12.38 0.72 4.01
N ARG A 31 -12.02 -0.48 4.47
CA ARG A 31 -12.18 -1.71 3.69
C ARG A 31 -13.28 -2.56 4.33
N GLU A 32 -14.19 -3.04 3.49
CA GLU A 32 -15.25 -3.96 3.88
C GLU A 32 -15.00 -5.31 3.22
N THR A 33 -15.08 -6.39 4.00
CA THR A 33 -14.92 -7.75 3.50
C THR A 33 -16.29 -8.30 3.14
N SER A 34 -16.52 -8.63 1.87
CA SER A 34 -17.80 -9.22 1.42
C SER A 34 -18.05 -10.65 1.95
N SER A 35 -17.01 -11.31 2.44
CA SER A 35 -17.05 -12.65 3.00
C SER A 35 -16.07 -12.77 4.17
N PHE A 36 -16.08 -13.92 4.86
CA PHE A 36 -15.17 -14.18 5.97
C PHE A 36 -13.69 -14.13 5.52
N PRO A 37 -12.88 -13.18 6.02
CA PRO A 37 -11.49 -13.06 5.62
C PRO A 37 -10.62 -14.11 6.31
N LEU A 38 -9.76 -14.77 5.54
CA LEU A 38 -8.78 -15.72 6.07
C LEU A 38 -7.41 -15.05 6.15
N PHE A 39 -7.00 -14.68 7.36
CA PHE A 39 -5.66 -14.15 7.59
C PHE A 39 -4.72 -15.28 8.03
N GLN A 40 -3.98 -15.85 7.09
CA GLN A 40 -2.91 -16.80 7.42
C GLN A 40 -1.72 -16.06 8.06
N THR A 41 -1.18 -16.61 9.14
CA THR A 41 -0.06 -16.04 9.89
C THR A 41 1.25 -16.63 9.37
N ASP A 42 2.09 -15.82 8.76
CA ASP A 42 3.47 -16.21 8.40
C ASP A 42 4.42 -16.11 9.61
N GLN A 43 3.93 -16.46 10.82
CA GLN A 43 4.55 -16.39 12.17
C GLN A 43 4.05 -15.27 13.11
N GLU A 44 3.42 -14.19 12.62
CA GLU A 44 2.87 -13.12 13.48
C GLU A 44 1.35 -13.26 13.69
N LEU A 45 0.89 -13.06 14.93
CA LEU A 45 -0.54 -12.97 15.27
C LEU A 45 -1.18 -11.80 14.54
N ASN A 46 -2.30 -12.01 13.82
CA ASN A 46 -3.06 -10.93 13.17
C ASN A 46 -3.91 -10.12 14.17
N PHE A 47 -3.46 -9.99 15.42
CA PHE A 47 -4.12 -9.26 16.49
C PHE A 47 -3.14 -8.27 17.11
N ALA A 48 -3.60 -7.05 17.36
CA ALA A 48 -2.86 -6.06 18.12
C ALA A 48 -3.72 -5.48 19.23
N ARG A 49 -3.07 -5.25 20.37
CA ARG A 49 -3.64 -4.46 21.47
C ARG A 49 -3.37 -2.98 21.19
N VAL A 50 -4.42 -2.19 21.10
CA VAL A 50 -4.34 -0.75 20.83
C VAL A 50 -5.11 0.04 21.89
N ASN A 51 -4.72 1.28 22.11
CA ASN A 51 -5.46 2.18 23.00
C ASN A 51 -6.70 2.69 22.27
N ALA A 52 -7.87 2.64 22.92
CA ALA A 52 -9.16 3.06 22.33
C ALA A 52 -9.30 4.58 22.05
N GLY A 53 -8.22 5.36 22.19
CA GLY A 53 -8.20 6.80 21.93
C GLY A 53 -7.76 7.61 23.15
N ARG A 54 -8.25 8.85 23.25
CA ARG A 54 -8.00 9.74 24.39
C ARG A 54 -9.29 9.85 25.20
N LYS A 55 -9.26 9.50 26.48
CA LYS A 55 -10.37 9.81 27.38
C LYS A 55 -10.37 11.30 27.70
N GLU A 56 -11.55 11.86 27.97
CA GLU A 56 -11.61 13.11 28.72
C GLU A 56 -11.04 12.84 30.11
N ASN A 57 -10.11 13.69 30.57
CA ASN A 57 -9.45 13.66 31.89
C ASN A 57 -8.13 12.87 32.04
N ASP A 58 -7.34 12.69 30.98
CA ASP A 58 -5.98 12.09 31.03
C ASP A 58 -5.87 10.64 31.59
N GLU A 59 -7.01 9.98 31.84
CA GLU A 59 -7.06 8.57 32.21
C GLU A 59 -6.62 7.68 31.03
N PRO A 60 -5.82 6.62 31.26
CA PRO A 60 -5.44 5.70 30.20
C PRO A 60 -6.71 5.11 29.54
N ALA A 61 -6.74 5.22 28.21
CA ALA A 61 -7.81 4.62 27.43
C ALA A 61 -7.81 3.10 27.62
N ALA A 62 -9.00 2.50 27.52
CA ALA A 62 -9.10 1.05 27.58
C ALA A 62 -8.25 0.45 26.45
N THR A 63 -7.46 -0.57 26.78
CA THR A 63 -6.74 -1.35 25.78
C THR A 63 -7.71 -2.32 25.14
N ILE A 64 -7.87 -2.22 23.83
CA ILE A 64 -8.78 -3.04 23.02
C ILE A 64 -7.98 -3.94 22.10
N SER A 65 -8.49 -5.14 21.80
CA SER A 65 -7.92 -6.02 20.80
C SER A 65 -8.50 -5.67 19.43
N ARG A 66 -7.67 -5.65 18.39
CA ARG A 66 -8.08 -5.41 17.01
C ARG A 66 -7.43 -6.40 16.07
N VAL A 67 -8.19 -6.83 15.07
CA VAL A 67 -7.63 -7.58 13.95
C VAL A 67 -6.77 -6.63 13.12
N VAL A 68 -5.57 -7.07 12.75
CA VAL A 68 -4.60 -6.25 12.03
C VAL A 68 -4.24 -6.88 10.70
N ILE A 69 -4.31 -6.06 9.65
CA ILE A 69 -3.72 -6.36 8.35
C ILE A 69 -2.39 -5.61 8.26
N PHE A 70 -1.29 -6.35 8.36
CA PHE A 70 0.05 -5.78 8.28
C PHE A 70 0.32 -5.16 6.90
N LYS A 71 1.22 -4.15 6.88
CA LYS A 71 1.57 -3.35 5.69
C LYS A 71 1.82 -4.23 4.44
N ARG A 72 2.64 -5.28 4.55
CA ARG A 72 2.96 -6.20 3.42
C ARG A 72 1.74 -6.93 2.87
N LYS A 73 0.80 -7.32 3.74
CA LYS A 73 -0.44 -8.01 3.35
C LYS A 73 -1.45 -7.08 2.67
N GLN A 74 -1.29 -5.77 2.86
CA GLN A 74 -2.08 -4.75 2.15
C GLN A 74 -1.47 -4.39 0.80
N THR A 75 -0.17 -4.12 0.75
CA THR A 75 0.48 -3.66 -0.48
C THR A 75 0.54 -4.75 -1.56
N THR A 76 0.66 -6.02 -1.18
CA THR A 76 0.76 -7.13 -2.15
C THR A 76 -0.46 -7.22 -3.07
N PRO A 77 -1.71 -7.33 -2.58
CA PRO A 77 -2.89 -7.39 -3.45
C PRO A 77 -3.10 -6.10 -4.26
N GLU A 78 -2.76 -4.93 -3.71
CA GLU A 78 -2.82 -3.65 -4.44
C GLU A 78 -1.88 -3.64 -5.65
N ARG A 79 -0.63 -4.08 -5.46
CA ARG A 79 0.36 -4.20 -6.53
C ARG A 79 -0.04 -5.23 -7.58
N LEU A 80 -0.54 -6.39 -7.16
CA LEU A 80 -1.01 -7.42 -8.09
C LEU A 80 -2.18 -6.91 -8.95
N THR A 81 -3.15 -6.24 -8.31
CA THR A 81 -4.30 -5.64 -9.02
C THR A 81 -3.85 -4.53 -9.97
N GLY A 82 -2.92 -3.67 -9.53
CA GLY A 82 -2.35 -2.61 -10.35
C GLY A 82 -1.58 -3.15 -11.56
N ARG A 83 -0.78 -4.20 -11.38
CA ARG A 83 -0.05 -4.86 -12.47
C ARG A 83 -0.99 -5.52 -13.46
N GLU A 84 -2.05 -6.17 -12.99
CA GLU A 84 -3.07 -6.73 -13.87
C GLU A 84 -3.75 -5.64 -14.71
N LEU A 85 -4.03 -4.48 -14.11
CA LEU A 85 -4.55 -3.33 -14.83
C LEU A 85 -3.56 -2.85 -15.91
N LEU A 86 -2.26 -2.77 -15.60
CA LEU A 86 -1.22 -2.38 -16.56
C LEU A 86 -1.10 -3.38 -17.72
N ARG A 87 -1.18 -4.68 -17.44
CA ARG A 87 -1.19 -5.75 -18.47
C ARG A 87 -2.41 -5.64 -19.36
N ARG A 88 -3.59 -5.41 -18.78
CA ARG A 88 -4.84 -5.23 -19.53
C ARG A 88 -4.77 -4.07 -20.52
N TYR A 89 -4.03 -3.01 -20.21
CA TYR A 89 -3.79 -1.88 -21.13
C TYR A 89 -2.54 -2.05 -22.01
N GLY A 90 -1.86 -3.21 -21.94
CA GLY A 90 -0.66 -3.49 -22.71
C GLY A 90 0.55 -2.65 -22.31
N LEU A 91 0.58 -2.08 -21.11
CA LEU A 91 1.71 -1.28 -20.60
C LEU A 91 2.82 -2.14 -20.00
N THR A 92 2.49 -3.37 -19.61
CA THR A 92 3.43 -4.37 -19.07
C THR A 92 3.03 -5.77 -19.53
N SER A 93 3.96 -6.71 -19.48
CA SER A 93 3.78 -8.14 -19.75
C SER A 93 4.53 -8.94 -18.70
N ASP A 94 4.04 -10.12 -18.34
CA ASP A 94 4.77 -11.16 -17.61
C ASP A 94 5.22 -12.32 -18.51
N GLU A 95 4.91 -12.25 -19.80
CA GLU A 95 5.47 -13.14 -20.79
C GLU A 95 6.82 -12.60 -21.27
N GLU A 96 7.84 -13.45 -21.27
CA GLU A 96 9.14 -13.23 -21.91
C GLU A 96 9.03 -13.29 -23.45
N SER A 97 7.93 -12.78 -24.01
CA SER A 97 7.75 -12.61 -25.44
C SER A 97 8.52 -11.36 -25.89
N GLY A 98 8.96 -11.32 -27.15
CA GLY A 98 10.05 -10.47 -27.66
C GLY A 98 9.98 -8.94 -27.48
N ASP A 99 8.97 -8.40 -26.80
CA ASP A 99 8.92 -7.01 -26.31
C ASP A 99 9.50 -6.92 -24.89
N THR A 100 10.83 -7.03 -24.79
CA THR A 100 11.59 -6.94 -23.53
C THR A 100 11.36 -5.62 -22.80
N ALA A 101 10.91 -4.57 -23.49
CA ALA A 101 10.58 -3.29 -22.88
C ALA A 101 9.28 -3.32 -22.07
N ARG A 102 8.44 -4.35 -22.19
CA ARG A 102 7.20 -4.48 -21.38
C ARG A 102 7.30 -5.57 -20.34
N TYR A 103 8.27 -6.47 -20.46
CA TYR A 103 8.47 -7.57 -19.52
C TYR A 103 8.76 -7.05 -18.12
N CYS A 104 7.91 -7.40 -17.17
CA CYS A 104 8.09 -7.07 -15.75
C CYS A 104 7.43 -8.13 -14.88
N GLU A 105 8.27 -8.97 -14.29
CA GLU A 105 7.84 -10.03 -13.40
C GLU A 105 7.78 -9.53 -11.94
N TYR A 106 6.85 -10.08 -11.16
CA TYR A 106 6.65 -9.72 -9.76
C TYR A 106 7.43 -10.66 -8.85
N ASN A 107 8.14 -10.10 -7.86
CA ASN A 107 8.99 -10.84 -6.92
C ASN A 107 10.12 -11.65 -7.58
N SER A 108 10.58 -11.25 -8.77
CA SER A 108 11.79 -11.81 -9.39
C SER A 108 12.87 -10.74 -9.54
N GLU A 109 14.00 -11.12 -10.12
CA GLU A 109 15.09 -10.18 -10.45
C GLU A 109 14.73 -9.30 -11.67
N ASP A 110 13.70 -9.68 -12.43
CA ASP A 110 13.30 -9.07 -13.70
C ASP A 110 12.24 -7.95 -13.54
N PHE A 111 12.52 -6.98 -12.66
CA PHE A 111 11.74 -5.74 -12.65
C PHE A 111 12.13 -4.83 -13.81
N CYS A 112 11.16 -4.34 -14.59
CA CYS A 112 11.42 -3.44 -15.73
C CYS A 112 11.95 -2.04 -15.37
N LYS A 113 11.90 -1.65 -14.08
CA LYS A 113 12.37 -0.34 -13.56
C LYS A 113 11.63 0.92 -14.08
N HIS A 114 10.74 0.82 -15.07
CA HIS A 114 10.05 1.98 -15.67
C HIS A 114 8.52 1.92 -15.66
N CYS A 115 7.89 0.77 -15.32
CA CYS A 115 6.43 0.72 -15.23
C CYS A 115 5.92 1.48 -13.99
N PRO A 116 4.65 1.92 -13.99
CA PRO A 116 4.07 2.63 -12.86
C PRO A 116 4.22 1.87 -11.52
N ASP A 117 4.08 0.54 -11.50
CA ASP A 117 4.26 -0.24 -10.26
C ASP A 117 5.70 -0.12 -9.71
N CYS A 118 6.71 -0.33 -10.55
CA CYS A 118 8.12 -0.21 -10.17
C CYS A 118 8.46 1.19 -9.68
N ILE A 119 7.91 2.23 -10.32
CA ILE A 119 8.17 3.62 -9.95
C ILE A 119 7.48 4.00 -8.63
N TYR A 120 6.24 3.56 -8.39
CA TYR A 120 5.47 3.94 -7.21
C TYR A 120 5.77 3.07 -5.98
N TYR A 121 5.79 1.75 -6.14
CA TYR A 121 5.99 0.81 -5.04
C TYR A 121 7.45 0.39 -4.85
N GLY A 122 8.32 0.73 -5.81
CA GLY A 122 9.74 0.40 -5.74
C GLY A 122 10.04 -1.06 -6.09
N PHE A 123 11.34 -1.34 -6.17
CA PHE A 123 11.91 -2.65 -6.48
C PHE A 123 13.29 -2.78 -5.82
N ALA A 124 13.79 -4.00 -5.69
CA ALA A 124 15.15 -4.27 -5.25
C ALA A 124 15.71 -5.40 -6.11
N ILE A 125 16.78 -5.10 -6.85
CA ILE A 125 17.45 -6.06 -7.73
C ILE A 125 18.90 -6.15 -7.27
N GLY A 126 19.20 -7.17 -6.46
CA GLY A 126 20.55 -7.55 -6.02
C GLY A 126 21.56 -6.40 -5.95
N GLN A 127 22.60 -6.48 -6.78
CA GLN A 127 23.62 -5.44 -6.90
C GLN A 127 23.32 -4.37 -7.97
N GLU A 128 22.27 -4.54 -8.78
CA GLU A 128 21.92 -3.61 -9.85
C GLU A 128 21.19 -2.35 -9.36
N GLY A 129 20.69 -2.38 -8.13
CA GLY A 129 20.10 -1.21 -7.48
C GLY A 129 18.77 -1.49 -6.80
N SER A 130 18.30 -0.49 -6.06
CA SER A 130 17.00 -0.54 -5.40
C SER A 130 16.36 0.83 -5.43
N GLU A 131 15.04 0.85 -5.61
CA GLU A 131 14.21 2.04 -5.54
C GLU A 131 13.25 1.87 -4.35
N ARG A 132 13.22 2.88 -3.46
CA ARG A 132 12.30 2.86 -2.31
C ARG A 132 10.88 3.20 -2.75
N SER A 133 9.90 2.54 -2.11
CA SER A 133 8.48 2.85 -2.31
C SER A 133 8.18 4.31 -2.02
N LYS A 134 7.42 4.95 -2.91
CA LYS A 134 6.84 6.29 -2.75
C LYS A 134 5.45 6.20 -2.10
N VAL A 135 4.83 5.02 -2.12
CA VAL A 135 3.59 4.71 -1.42
C VAL A 135 3.92 4.18 -0.02
N LEU A 136 3.49 4.92 1.00
CA LEU A 136 3.63 4.54 2.40
C LEU A 136 2.29 3.98 2.88
N VAL A 137 2.31 2.76 3.41
CA VAL A 137 1.13 2.08 3.93
C VAL A 137 1.32 1.83 5.42
N ASP A 138 0.29 2.10 6.21
CA ASP A 138 0.21 1.74 7.62
C ASP A 138 -0.62 0.48 7.82
N SER A 139 -0.41 -0.20 8.94
CA SER A 139 -1.23 -1.36 9.30
C SER A 139 -2.69 -0.94 9.42
N ALA A 140 -3.60 -1.73 8.85
CA ALA A 140 -5.03 -1.50 8.94
C ALA A 140 -5.59 -2.28 10.14
N PHE A 141 -6.45 -1.64 10.92
CA PHE A 141 -7.05 -2.19 12.12
C PHE A 141 -8.55 -2.37 11.90
N SER A 142 -9.13 -3.43 12.46
CA SER A 142 -10.59 -3.59 12.48
C SER A 142 -11.25 -2.45 13.25
N LEU A 143 -12.46 -2.08 12.86
CA LEU A 143 -13.30 -1.17 13.64
C LEU A 143 -14.10 -1.93 14.69
N SER A 144 -14.68 -3.07 14.30
CA SER A 144 -15.37 -4.01 15.17
C SER A 144 -14.40 -4.77 16.06
N ASP A 145 -14.95 -5.32 17.15
CA ASP A 145 -14.24 -6.30 17.95
C ASP A 145 -14.09 -7.63 17.18
N TYR A 146 -13.21 -8.50 17.65
CA TYR A 146 -13.05 -9.84 17.09
C TYR A 146 -14.17 -10.79 17.51
N ASP A 147 -14.74 -10.57 18.70
CA ASP A 147 -15.71 -11.48 19.34
C ASP A 147 -17.18 -11.17 19.00
N GLU A 148 -17.46 -10.25 18.06
CA GLU A 148 -18.81 -9.96 17.54
C GLU A 148 -19.13 -10.68 16.23
#